data_AF-A0A1C5GL42-F1
#
_entry.id   AF-A0A1C5GL42-F1
#
_cell.length_a   1.000
_cell.length_b   1.000
_cell.length_c   1.000
_cell.angle_alpha   90.00
_cell.angle_beta   90.00
_cell.angle_gamma   90.00
#
_symmetry.space_group_name_H-M   'P 1'
#
loop_
_entity.id
_entity.type
_entity.pdbx_description
1 polymer ?
#
loop_
_entity_poly.entity_id
_entity_poly.type
_entity_poly.pdbx_seq_one_letter_code
_entity_poly.pdbx_strand_id
1 'polypeptide(L)'
;MAPLESARRRRGHRTHRVAVLLVTLLAGLVALPGVATAAPAAQLNAADMTLLNGVRLAGLWEMPAGQMAAEKGQSARVREIGAEIARQHEQLDLLVVEAANKLGTILPSDATAEQKGWLGEMQEATGAQFDQIFVTRLRVAHGKIFPVIGAVRAATRDATVRRLADQANKFVTDHMAMLESTGLVRWQQMPPAAMPPAQSDSLVAAAQAGTPVGPTASVGTTVVWVVFLLALGVGGYTTWRVLRRD
;
A
#
# COMPACT_ATOMS: atom_id res chain seq x y z
N MET A 1 21.41 -108.92 36.05
CA MET A 1 20.90 -108.69 34.68
C MET A 1 20.64 -107.21 34.53
N ALA A 2 21.48 -106.52 33.76
CA ALA A 2 21.32 -105.13 33.35
C ALA A 2 21.68 -105.06 31.86
N PRO A 3 20.86 -104.47 30.97
CA PRO A 3 21.21 -104.33 29.57
C PRO A 3 21.88 -102.99 29.27
N LEU A 4 22.74 -103.04 28.25
CA LEU A 4 23.70 -102.05 27.78
C LEU A 4 23.05 -100.97 26.91
N GLU A 5 23.57 -99.75 27.02
CA GLU A 5 23.35 -98.64 26.09
C GLU A 5 23.94 -98.92 24.70
N SER A 6 23.20 -98.55 23.66
CA SER A 6 23.76 -98.32 22.33
C SER A 6 22.84 -97.43 21.49
N ALA A 7 23.35 -96.32 20.96
CA ALA A 7 22.98 -95.85 19.62
C ALA A 7 23.95 -94.80 19.06
N ARG A 8 24.49 -95.13 17.89
CA ARG A 8 25.45 -94.43 17.04
C ARG A 8 24.92 -93.12 16.42
N ARG A 9 25.84 -92.15 16.31
CA ARG A 9 26.27 -91.36 15.14
C ARG A 9 25.23 -90.97 14.06
N ARG A 10 25.22 -89.68 13.72
CA ARG A 10 25.09 -89.22 12.32
C ARG A 10 26.11 -88.13 11.96
N ARG A 11 26.73 -88.31 10.80
CA ARG A 11 27.70 -87.45 10.10
C ARG A 11 27.12 -87.18 8.70
N GLY A 12 27.22 -85.95 8.21
CA GLY A 12 27.00 -85.57 6.81
C GLY A 12 27.13 -84.05 6.70
N HIS A 13 28.23 -83.43 6.26
CA HIS A 13 28.94 -83.35 4.97
C HIS A 13 28.20 -82.64 3.81
N ARG A 14 28.94 -81.66 3.25
CA ARG A 14 28.93 -81.07 1.89
C ARG A 14 27.91 -79.95 1.65
N THR A 15 28.19 -78.72 1.19
CA THR A 15 29.25 -77.97 0.47
C THR A 15 28.73 -77.42 -0.87
N HIS A 16 28.85 -76.08 -1.00
CA HIS A 16 29.14 -75.25 -2.18
C HIS A 16 28.07 -74.84 -3.21
N ARG A 17 28.28 -73.57 -3.65
CA ARG A 17 27.91 -72.84 -4.89
C ARG A 17 26.64 -71.97 -4.73
N VAL A 18 26.56 -70.68 -5.12
CA VAL A 18 26.96 -69.97 -6.36
C VAL A 18 26.95 -68.41 -6.16
N ALA A 19 27.85 -67.71 -6.90
CA ALA A 19 27.82 -66.32 -7.46
C ALA A 19 27.85 -65.01 -6.62
N VAL A 20 29.04 -64.37 -6.54
CA VAL A 20 29.52 -63.17 -7.31
C VAL A 20 28.42 -62.39 -8.10
N LEU A 21 28.19 -61.07 -8.09
CA LEU A 21 29.00 -59.83 -8.16
C LEU A 21 28.00 -58.64 -8.02
N LEU A 22 28.41 -57.48 -7.47
CA LEU A 22 28.29 -56.14 -8.11
C LEU A 22 28.60 -55.00 -7.11
N VAL A 23 29.66 -54.27 -7.43
CA VAL A 23 30.06 -52.99 -6.85
C VAL A 23 29.22 -51.88 -7.50
N THR A 24 28.61 -50.99 -6.72
CA THR A 24 28.36 -49.60 -7.13
C THR A 24 28.38 -48.65 -5.92
N LEU A 25 29.45 -47.86 -5.86
CA LEU A 25 29.57 -46.60 -5.14
C LEU A 25 28.84 -45.53 -5.95
N LEU A 26 27.97 -44.71 -5.34
CA LEU A 26 27.70 -43.32 -5.77
C LEU A 26 26.79 -42.63 -4.74
N ALA A 27 27.41 -41.86 -3.85
CA ALA A 27 26.76 -40.80 -3.11
C ALA A 27 26.33 -39.70 -4.10
N GLY A 28 25.07 -39.76 -4.54
CA GLY A 28 24.46 -38.71 -5.35
C GLY A 28 23.94 -37.60 -4.45
N LEU A 29 24.73 -36.53 -4.29
CA LEU A 29 24.24 -35.24 -3.83
C LEU A 29 23.42 -34.60 -4.97
N VAL A 30 22.16 -35.00 -5.11
CA VAL A 30 21.22 -34.30 -5.99
C VAL A 30 20.65 -33.13 -5.20
N ALA A 31 21.32 -31.98 -5.29
CA ALA A 31 20.66 -30.70 -5.08
C ALA A 31 19.69 -30.52 -6.26
N LEU A 32 18.45 -30.97 -6.08
CA LEU A 32 17.38 -30.64 -7.00
C LEU A 32 17.28 -29.09 -7.04
N PRO A 33 17.22 -28.46 -8.23
CA PRO A 33 16.81 -27.06 -8.29
C PRO A 33 15.45 -26.98 -7.59
N GLY A 34 15.38 -26.18 -6.54
CA GLY A 34 14.18 -26.00 -5.73
C GLY A 34 13.01 -25.77 -6.66
N VAL A 35 12.08 -26.72 -6.67
CA VAL A 35 10.76 -26.47 -7.23
C VAL A 35 10.26 -25.29 -6.42
N ALA A 36 10.21 -24.11 -7.04
CA ALA A 36 9.52 -22.98 -6.46
C ALA A 36 8.07 -23.46 -6.34
N THR A 37 7.70 -23.96 -5.15
CA THR A 37 6.31 -24.16 -4.81
C THR A 37 5.68 -22.81 -5.04
N ALA A 38 4.80 -22.70 -6.04
CA ALA A 38 4.04 -21.48 -6.26
C ALA A 38 3.49 -21.10 -4.89
N ALA A 39 3.88 -19.92 -4.40
CA ALA A 39 3.31 -19.41 -3.17
C ALA A 39 1.78 -19.55 -3.33
N PRO A 40 1.06 -20.09 -2.32
CA PRO A 40 -0.39 -20.18 -2.40
C PRO A 40 -0.89 -18.82 -2.85
N ALA A 41 -1.75 -18.79 -3.89
CA ALA A 41 -2.28 -17.55 -4.45
C ALA A 41 -2.68 -16.65 -3.28
N ALA A 42 -2.01 -15.50 -3.14
CA ALA A 42 -2.17 -14.68 -1.95
C ALA A 42 -3.65 -14.32 -1.88
N GLN A 43 -4.33 -14.81 -0.84
CA GLN A 43 -5.75 -14.54 -0.67
C GLN A 43 -5.91 -13.03 -0.56
N LEU A 44 -6.64 -12.44 -1.50
CA LEU A 44 -6.89 -11.01 -1.53
C LEU A 44 -7.54 -10.58 -0.22
N ASN A 45 -7.02 -9.51 0.36
CA ASN A 45 -7.61 -8.91 1.55
C ASN A 45 -8.64 -7.82 1.15
N ALA A 46 -9.37 -7.30 2.14
CA ALA A 46 -10.38 -6.27 1.91
C ALA A 46 -9.81 -4.98 1.29
N ALA A 47 -8.58 -4.59 1.65
CA ALA A 47 -7.94 -3.42 1.08
C ALA A 47 -7.57 -3.63 -0.41
N ASP A 48 -7.10 -4.82 -0.78
CA ASP A 48 -6.84 -5.19 -2.18
C ASP A 48 -8.12 -5.02 -3.02
N MET A 49 -9.24 -5.61 -2.56
CA MET A 49 -10.53 -5.47 -3.25
C MET A 49 -11.05 -4.03 -3.25
N THR A 50 -10.76 -3.25 -2.20
CA THR A 50 -11.11 -1.82 -2.15
C THR A 50 -10.38 -1.03 -3.24
N LEU A 51 -9.10 -1.32 -3.48
CA LEU A 51 -8.35 -0.69 -4.58
C LEU A 51 -8.92 -1.10 -5.93
N LEU A 52 -9.12 -2.40 -6.19
CA LEU A 52 -9.65 -2.88 -7.48
C LEU A 52 -11.01 -2.24 -7.81
N ASN A 53 -11.94 -2.29 -6.85
CA ASN A 53 -13.27 -1.70 -7.02
C ASN A 53 -13.20 -0.18 -7.14
N GLY A 54 -12.36 0.49 -6.34
CA GLY A 54 -12.20 1.93 -6.36
C GLY A 54 -11.67 2.45 -7.69
N VAL A 55 -10.64 1.80 -8.26
CA VAL A 55 -10.07 2.17 -9.56
C VAL A 55 -11.08 1.93 -10.68
N ARG A 56 -11.79 0.79 -10.67
CA ARG A 56 -12.85 0.52 -11.65
C ARG A 56 -13.96 1.56 -11.58
N LEU A 57 -14.46 1.83 -10.38
CA LEU A 57 -15.51 2.81 -10.17
C LEU A 57 -15.06 4.20 -10.61
N ALA A 58 -13.81 4.59 -10.39
CA ALA A 58 -13.26 5.86 -10.88
C ALA A 58 -13.30 5.93 -12.42
N GLY A 59 -12.82 4.89 -13.12
CA GLY A 59 -12.87 4.84 -14.59
C GLY A 59 -14.28 5.03 -15.15
N LEU A 60 -15.28 4.36 -14.54
CA LEU A 60 -16.67 4.38 -15.01
C LEU A 60 -17.33 5.77 -15.02
N TRP A 61 -16.85 6.74 -14.25
CA TRP A 61 -17.40 8.11 -14.26
C TRP A 61 -16.39 9.18 -14.66
N GLU A 62 -15.09 9.01 -14.40
CA GLU A 62 -14.08 10.03 -14.74
C GLU A 62 -13.74 10.04 -16.23
N MET A 63 -13.89 8.91 -16.93
CA MET A 63 -13.82 8.89 -18.41
C MET A 63 -14.89 9.78 -19.06
N PRO A 64 -16.20 9.56 -18.84
CA PRO A 64 -17.23 10.42 -19.44
C PRO A 64 -17.19 11.85 -18.89
N ALA A 65 -16.80 12.08 -17.63
CA ALA A 65 -16.61 13.43 -17.11
C ALA A 65 -15.47 14.17 -17.84
N GLY A 66 -14.35 13.50 -18.08
CA GLY A 66 -13.22 14.05 -18.85
C GLY A 66 -13.58 14.35 -20.29
N GLN A 67 -14.31 13.45 -20.96
CA GLN A 67 -14.83 13.67 -22.32
C GLN A 67 -15.75 14.90 -22.36
N MET A 68 -16.67 15.01 -21.41
CA MET A 68 -17.53 16.17 -21.29
C MET A 68 -16.72 17.45 -21.07
N ALA A 69 -15.68 17.41 -20.24
CA ALA A 69 -14.80 18.56 -20.04
C ALA A 69 -14.01 18.96 -21.28
N ALA A 70 -13.54 17.99 -22.06
CA ALA A 70 -12.89 18.23 -23.35
C ALA A 70 -13.83 18.95 -24.34
N GLU A 71 -15.10 18.56 -24.36
CA GLU A 71 -16.10 19.09 -25.28
C GLU A 71 -16.62 20.47 -24.88
N LYS A 72 -17.01 20.67 -23.62
CA LYS A 72 -17.76 21.86 -23.18
C LYS A 72 -17.11 22.68 -22.07
N GLY A 73 -15.90 22.32 -21.63
CA GLY A 73 -15.15 23.15 -20.70
C GLY A 73 -15.01 24.59 -21.22
N GLN A 74 -15.19 25.60 -20.36
CA GLN A 74 -15.09 27.01 -20.77
C GLN A 74 -13.64 27.41 -21.02
N SER A 75 -12.74 27.06 -20.09
CA SER A 75 -11.33 27.36 -20.23
C SER A 75 -10.63 26.35 -21.13
N ALA A 76 -9.66 26.82 -21.92
CA ALA A 76 -8.83 25.95 -22.73
C ALA A 76 -8.09 24.91 -21.88
N ARG A 77 -7.67 25.31 -20.67
CA ARG A 77 -6.96 24.43 -19.73
C ARG A 77 -7.84 23.30 -19.21
N VAL A 78 -9.12 23.56 -18.89
CA VAL A 78 -10.05 22.50 -18.48
C VAL A 78 -10.35 21.54 -19.63
N ARG A 79 -10.49 22.03 -20.87
CA ARG A 79 -10.68 21.15 -22.05
C ARG A 79 -9.48 20.22 -22.27
N GLU A 80 -8.27 20.77 -22.24
CA GLU A 80 -7.03 20.00 -22.37
C GLU A 80 -6.91 18.92 -21.29
N ILE A 81 -7.12 19.30 -20.02
CA ILE A 81 -7.06 18.37 -18.89
C ILE A 81 -8.18 17.33 -18.96
N GLY A 82 -9.39 17.72 -19.35
CA GLY A 82 -10.51 16.80 -19.53
C GLY A 82 -10.18 15.70 -20.53
N ALA A 83 -9.61 16.06 -21.67
CA ALA A 83 -9.18 15.11 -22.69
C ALA A 83 -8.09 14.15 -22.17
N GLU A 84 -7.11 14.69 -21.45
CA GLU A 84 -6.01 13.88 -20.92
C GLU A 84 -6.46 12.95 -19.78
N ILE A 85 -7.30 13.43 -18.87
CA ILE A 85 -7.90 12.62 -17.80
C ILE A 85 -8.74 11.48 -18.41
N ALA A 86 -9.56 11.76 -19.42
CA ALA A 86 -10.35 10.71 -20.07
C ALA A 86 -9.45 9.61 -20.66
N ARG A 87 -8.40 10.01 -21.39
CA ARG A 87 -7.41 9.10 -21.99
C ARG A 87 -6.67 8.28 -20.92
N GLN A 88 -6.23 8.92 -19.85
CA GLN A 88 -5.51 8.26 -18.76
C GLN A 88 -6.41 7.31 -17.96
N HIS A 89 -7.68 7.65 -17.75
CA HIS A 89 -8.64 6.74 -17.12
C HIS A 89 -9.01 5.55 -18.00
N GLU A 90 -9.09 5.70 -19.32
CA GLU A 90 -9.25 4.56 -20.22
C GLU A 90 -8.10 3.57 -20.07
N GLN A 91 -6.87 4.08 -20.03
CA GLN A 91 -5.69 3.24 -19.82
C GLN A 91 -5.70 2.57 -18.44
N LEU A 92 -6.04 3.30 -17.37
CA LEU A 92 -6.09 2.75 -16.02
C LEU A 92 -7.22 1.74 -15.84
N ASP A 93 -8.36 1.94 -16.51
CA ASP A 93 -9.49 1.02 -16.51
C ASP A 93 -9.12 -0.34 -17.13
N LEU A 94 -8.41 -0.33 -18.26
CA LEU A 94 -7.87 -1.54 -18.87
C LEU A 94 -6.93 -2.30 -17.92
N LEU A 95 -6.06 -1.59 -17.20
CA LEU A 95 -5.12 -2.19 -16.24
C LEU A 95 -5.84 -2.87 -15.07
N VAL A 96 -6.90 -2.26 -14.52
CA VAL A 96 -7.65 -2.87 -13.40
C VAL A 96 -8.49 -4.06 -13.88
N VAL A 97 -9.06 -3.99 -15.08
CA VAL A 97 -9.77 -5.13 -15.68
C VAL A 97 -8.82 -6.31 -15.93
N GLU A 98 -7.64 -6.06 -16.48
CA GLU A 98 -6.61 -7.10 -16.65
C GLU A 98 -6.20 -7.73 -15.31
N ALA A 99 -5.94 -6.89 -14.30
CA ALA A 99 -5.61 -7.34 -12.96
C ALA A 99 -6.73 -8.22 -12.37
N ALA A 100 -7.99 -7.80 -12.48
CA ALA A 100 -9.13 -8.54 -11.98
C ALA A 100 -9.31 -9.89 -12.68
N ASN A 101 -9.15 -9.93 -14.00
CA ASN A 101 -9.21 -11.17 -14.78
C ASN A 101 -8.14 -12.17 -14.33
N LYS A 102 -6.90 -11.69 -14.12
CA LYS A 102 -5.79 -12.52 -13.63
C LYS A 102 -6.03 -13.05 -12.23
N LEU A 103 -6.71 -12.28 -11.38
CA LEU A 103 -7.02 -12.63 -10.00
C LEU A 103 -8.33 -13.42 -9.86
N GLY A 104 -9.10 -13.58 -10.94
CA GLY A 104 -10.40 -14.26 -10.91
C GLY A 104 -11.47 -13.50 -10.11
N THR A 105 -11.36 -12.17 -10.03
CA THR A 105 -12.28 -11.31 -9.26
C THR A 105 -13.30 -10.62 -10.14
N ILE A 106 -14.47 -10.32 -9.59
CA ILE A 106 -15.52 -9.57 -10.26
C ILE A 106 -15.40 -8.09 -9.90
N LEU A 107 -15.47 -7.23 -10.91
CA LEU A 107 -15.47 -5.78 -10.76
C LEU A 107 -16.88 -5.20 -10.97
N PRO A 108 -17.18 -4.01 -10.40
CA PRO A 108 -18.37 -3.24 -10.75
C PRO A 108 -18.44 -2.97 -12.26
N SER A 109 -19.62 -3.14 -12.83
CA SER A 109 -19.88 -2.91 -14.27
C SER A 109 -20.48 -1.53 -14.55
N ASP A 110 -20.91 -0.80 -13.53
CA ASP A 110 -21.64 0.46 -13.66
C ASP A 110 -21.26 1.43 -12.52
N ALA A 111 -21.34 2.73 -12.81
CA ALA A 111 -21.08 3.78 -11.85
C ALA A 111 -22.13 3.75 -10.72
N THR A 112 -21.73 4.17 -9.52
CA THR A 112 -22.67 4.28 -8.40
C THR A 112 -23.74 5.34 -8.67
N ALA A 113 -24.85 5.28 -7.92
CA ALA A 113 -25.89 6.32 -8.00
C ALA A 113 -25.33 7.73 -7.72
N GLU A 114 -24.40 7.85 -6.78
CA GLU A 114 -23.73 9.11 -6.47
C GLU A 114 -22.88 9.61 -7.66
N GLN A 115 -22.07 8.74 -8.26
CA GLN A 115 -21.25 9.06 -9.43
C GLN A 115 -22.09 9.46 -10.65
N LYS A 116 -23.21 8.78 -10.88
CA LYS A 116 -24.19 9.17 -11.91
C LYS A 116 -24.80 10.54 -11.62
N GLY A 117 -25.05 10.84 -10.34
CA GLY A 117 -25.47 12.16 -9.91
C GLY A 117 -24.44 13.25 -10.22
N TRP A 118 -23.15 12.99 -10.02
CA TRP A 118 -22.08 13.92 -10.40
C TRP A 118 -22.01 14.14 -11.91
N LEU A 119 -22.19 13.09 -12.72
CA LEU A 119 -22.28 13.20 -14.17
C LEU A 119 -23.48 14.04 -14.61
N GLY A 120 -24.65 13.85 -13.97
CA GLY A 120 -25.84 14.66 -14.21
C GLY A 120 -25.62 16.14 -13.87
N GLU A 121 -25.04 16.42 -12.71
CA GLU A 121 -24.68 17.79 -12.28
C GLU A 121 -23.75 18.46 -13.31
N MET A 122 -22.73 17.73 -13.78
CA MET A 122 -21.84 18.21 -14.84
C MET A 122 -22.58 18.42 -16.15
N GLN A 123 -23.47 17.50 -16.54
CA GLN A 123 -24.24 17.58 -17.78
C GLN A 123 -25.11 18.85 -17.84
N GLU A 124 -25.71 19.23 -16.72
CA GLU A 124 -26.57 20.41 -16.59
C GLU A 124 -25.77 21.72 -16.49
N ALA A 125 -24.55 21.68 -15.95
CA ALA A 125 -23.71 22.84 -15.82
C ALA A 125 -23.13 23.32 -17.16
N THR A 126 -22.88 24.62 -17.26
CA THR A 126 -22.23 25.27 -18.42
C THR A 126 -21.24 26.32 -17.96
N GLY A 127 -20.34 26.74 -18.86
CA GLY A 127 -19.40 27.82 -18.60
C GLY A 127 -18.49 27.55 -17.39
N ALA A 128 -18.20 28.59 -16.62
CA ALA A 128 -17.29 28.56 -15.49
C ALA A 128 -17.84 27.71 -14.33
N GLN A 129 -19.16 27.56 -14.26
CA GLN A 129 -19.79 26.66 -13.30
C GLN A 129 -19.44 25.21 -13.60
N PHE A 130 -19.47 24.81 -14.88
CA PHE A 130 -19.04 23.48 -15.30
C PHE A 130 -17.57 23.24 -14.93
N ASP A 131 -16.67 24.15 -15.32
CA ASP A 131 -15.23 24.03 -15.04
C ASP A 131 -14.97 23.85 -13.53
N GLN A 132 -15.66 24.63 -12.69
CA GLN A 132 -15.55 24.53 -11.23
C GLN A 132 -16.05 23.19 -10.69
N ILE A 133 -17.20 22.70 -11.16
CA ILE A 133 -17.76 21.42 -10.71
C ILE A 133 -16.84 20.27 -11.10
N PHE A 134 -16.40 20.23 -12.36
CA PHE A 134 -15.46 19.23 -12.87
C PHE A 134 -14.20 19.18 -12.01
N VAL A 135 -13.50 20.31 -11.83
CA VAL A 135 -12.25 20.34 -11.05
C VAL A 135 -12.48 19.93 -9.60
N THR A 136 -13.55 20.42 -8.98
CA THR A 136 -13.83 20.13 -7.56
C THR A 136 -14.12 18.64 -7.35
N ARG A 137 -14.99 18.05 -8.17
CA ARG A 137 -15.41 16.65 -8.04
C ARG A 137 -14.22 15.72 -8.21
N LEU A 138 -13.47 15.86 -9.29
CA LEU A 138 -12.33 14.99 -9.59
C LEU A 138 -11.22 15.19 -8.55
N ARG A 139 -10.94 16.42 -8.11
CA ARG A 139 -9.86 16.63 -7.13
C ARG A 139 -10.19 16.02 -5.77
N VAL A 140 -11.45 16.09 -5.34
CA VAL A 140 -11.93 15.44 -4.11
C VAL A 140 -11.90 13.92 -4.25
N ALA A 141 -12.33 13.37 -5.40
CA ALA A 141 -12.29 11.92 -5.65
C ALA A 141 -10.86 11.38 -5.61
N HIS A 142 -9.92 12.03 -6.30
CA HIS A 142 -8.50 11.69 -6.26
C HIS A 142 -7.93 11.76 -4.84
N GLY A 143 -8.30 12.77 -4.05
CA GLY A 143 -7.88 12.88 -2.64
C GLY A 143 -8.39 11.74 -1.75
N LYS A 144 -9.55 11.17 -2.05
CA LYS A 144 -10.12 10.03 -1.31
C LYS A 144 -9.42 8.71 -1.63
N ILE A 145 -9.08 8.45 -2.90
CA ILE A 145 -8.48 7.18 -3.31
C ILE A 145 -6.96 7.13 -3.09
N PHE A 146 -6.27 8.28 -3.14
CA PHE A 146 -4.82 8.36 -2.94
C PHE A 146 -4.29 7.64 -1.68
N PRO A 147 -4.86 7.85 -0.46
CA PRO A 147 -4.41 7.13 0.72
C PRO A 147 -4.66 5.62 0.65
N VAL A 148 -5.72 5.17 -0.04
CA VAL A 148 -6.01 3.74 -0.25
C VAL A 148 -4.92 3.11 -1.11
N ILE A 149 -4.52 3.78 -2.20
CA ILE A 149 -3.43 3.33 -3.08
C ILE A 149 -2.14 3.16 -2.29
N GLY A 150 -1.78 4.17 -1.48
CA GLY A 150 -0.59 4.11 -0.63
C GLY A 150 -0.63 2.97 0.38
N ALA A 151 -1.76 2.77 1.06
CA ALA A 151 -1.93 1.70 2.04
C ALA A 151 -1.82 0.30 1.40
N VAL A 152 -2.49 0.09 0.26
CA VAL A 152 -2.45 -1.18 -0.46
C VAL A 152 -1.06 -1.43 -1.03
N ARG A 153 -0.42 -0.41 -1.62
CA ARG A 153 0.97 -0.51 -2.09
C ARG A 153 1.93 -0.98 -0.99
N ALA A 154 1.78 -0.45 0.22
CA ALA A 154 2.64 -0.75 1.35
C ALA A 154 2.44 -2.17 1.91
N ALA A 155 1.19 -2.67 1.92
CA ALA A 155 0.81 -3.83 2.72
C ALA A 155 0.37 -5.07 1.93
N THR A 156 -0.04 -4.91 0.67
CA THR A 156 -0.55 -6.04 -0.12
C THR A 156 0.49 -7.15 -0.20
N ARG A 157 0.02 -8.40 -0.22
CA ARG A 157 0.88 -9.58 -0.43
C ARG A 157 0.87 -10.04 -1.88
N ASP A 158 -0.08 -9.58 -2.70
CA ASP A 158 -0.22 -9.98 -4.09
C ASP A 158 0.60 -9.10 -5.04
N ALA A 159 1.34 -9.73 -5.96
CA ALA A 159 2.21 -9.00 -6.91
C ALA A 159 1.45 -8.26 -8.02
N THR A 160 0.28 -8.76 -8.42
CA THR A 160 -0.59 -8.11 -9.41
C THR A 160 -1.23 -6.88 -8.78
N VAL A 161 -1.76 -6.99 -7.56
CA VAL A 161 -2.33 -5.85 -6.83
C VAL A 161 -1.27 -4.79 -6.56
N ARG A 162 -0.05 -5.20 -6.15
CA ARG A 162 1.05 -4.26 -5.93
C ARG A 162 1.34 -3.46 -7.20
N ARG A 163 1.50 -4.14 -8.35
CA ARG A 163 1.73 -3.48 -9.63
C ARG A 163 0.62 -2.48 -9.99
N LEU A 164 -0.64 -2.87 -9.81
CA LEU A 164 -1.78 -1.99 -10.05
C LEU A 164 -1.71 -0.74 -9.16
N ALA A 165 -1.35 -0.91 -7.87
CA ALA A 165 -1.17 0.22 -6.96
C ALA A 165 -0.05 1.16 -7.40
N ASP A 166 1.07 0.65 -7.91
CA ASP A 166 2.17 1.47 -8.48
C ASP A 166 1.66 2.34 -9.63
N GLN A 167 0.92 1.73 -10.56
CA GLN A 167 0.40 2.39 -11.75
C GLN A 167 -0.66 3.41 -11.38
N ALA A 168 -1.64 3.03 -10.56
CA ALA A 168 -2.69 3.91 -10.08
C ALA A 168 -2.11 5.14 -9.35
N ASN A 169 -1.06 4.97 -8.54
CA ASN A 169 -0.43 6.08 -7.85
C ASN A 169 0.15 7.12 -8.81
N LYS A 170 0.73 6.67 -9.94
CA LYS A 170 1.26 7.57 -10.97
C LYS A 170 0.14 8.39 -11.61
N PHE A 171 -0.94 7.74 -12.06
CA PHE A 171 -2.08 8.43 -12.66
C PHE A 171 -2.73 9.42 -11.69
N VAL A 172 -3.04 8.98 -10.47
CA VAL A 172 -3.73 9.84 -9.48
C VAL A 172 -2.88 11.05 -9.10
N THR A 173 -1.57 10.89 -8.96
CA THR A 173 -0.68 12.04 -8.69
C THR A 173 -0.64 13.03 -9.85
N ASP A 174 -0.58 12.52 -11.08
CA ASP A 174 -0.58 13.33 -12.31
C ASP A 174 -1.91 14.09 -12.47
N HIS A 175 -3.04 13.40 -12.32
CA HIS A 175 -4.37 14.02 -12.37
C HIS A 175 -4.55 15.10 -11.31
N MET A 176 -4.09 14.89 -10.06
CA MET A 176 -4.13 15.93 -9.03
C MET A 176 -3.35 17.16 -9.48
N ALA A 177 -2.13 17.00 -9.98
CA ALA A 177 -1.32 18.12 -10.47
C ALA A 177 -1.97 18.84 -11.67
N MET A 178 -2.56 18.10 -12.61
CA MET A 178 -3.32 18.65 -13.73
C MET A 178 -4.49 19.50 -13.21
N LEU A 179 -5.34 18.94 -12.36
CA LEU A 179 -6.51 19.64 -11.81
C LEU A 179 -6.09 20.89 -11.02
N GLU A 180 -5.01 20.82 -10.24
CA GLU A 180 -4.45 21.95 -9.50
C GLU A 180 -3.94 23.06 -10.43
N SER A 181 -3.36 22.70 -11.58
CA SER A 181 -2.88 23.67 -12.58
C SER A 181 -3.98 24.51 -13.23
N THR A 182 -5.26 24.14 -13.05
CA THR A 182 -6.40 24.97 -13.50
C THR A 182 -6.55 26.25 -12.67
N GLY A 183 -6.01 26.29 -11.45
CA GLY A 183 -6.27 27.36 -10.49
C GLY A 183 -7.67 27.33 -9.87
N LEU A 184 -8.50 26.32 -10.18
CA LEU A 184 -9.90 26.22 -9.72
C LEU A 184 -10.08 25.35 -8.47
N VAL A 185 -9.00 24.74 -7.95
CA VAL A 185 -9.06 23.93 -6.73
C VAL A 185 -9.34 24.82 -5.53
N ARG A 186 -10.43 24.51 -4.80
CA ARG A 186 -10.84 25.23 -3.59
C ARG A 186 -10.23 24.59 -2.35
N TRP A 187 -8.99 24.94 -2.04
CA TRP A 187 -8.21 24.37 -0.95
C TRP A 187 -8.91 24.40 0.41
N GLN A 188 -9.60 25.49 0.76
CA GLN A 188 -10.31 25.63 2.03
C GLN A 188 -11.57 24.76 2.13
N GLN A 189 -12.07 24.24 1.00
CA GLN A 189 -13.25 23.38 0.92
C GLN A 189 -12.86 21.90 0.74
N MET A 190 -11.56 21.58 0.72
CA MET A 190 -11.12 20.20 0.63
C MET A 190 -11.42 19.43 1.92
N PRO A 191 -11.78 18.13 1.83
CA PRO A 191 -11.88 17.28 3.00
C PRO A 191 -10.58 17.27 3.81
N PRO A 192 -10.64 17.09 5.13
CA PRO A 192 -9.44 16.97 5.96
C PRO A 192 -8.61 15.76 5.51
N ALA A 193 -7.30 15.82 5.76
CA ALA A 193 -6.39 14.73 5.45
C ALA A 193 -6.83 13.43 6.15
N ALA A 194 -7.02 12.37 5.37
CA ALA A 194 -7.36 11.05 5.90
C ALA A 194 -6.09 10.41 6.49
N MET A 195 -5.89 10.60 7.79
CA MET A 195 -4.80 9.97 8.52
C MET A 195 -5.27 8.65 9.13
N PRO A 196 -4.45 7.58 9.09
CA PRO A 196 -4.75 6.38 9.86
C PRO A 196 -4.82 6.73 11.36
N PRO A 197 -5.65 6.03 12.14
CA PRO A 197 -5.75 6.27 13.57
C PRO A 197 -4.40 6.10 14.24
N ALA A 198 -4.11 6.94 15.23
CA ALA A 198 -2.94 6.76 16.08
C ALA A 198 -3.06 5.43 16.82
N GLN A 199 -2.03 4.59 16.66
CA GLN A 199 -1.88 3.34 17.40
C GLN A 199 -0.76 3.58 18.42
N SER A 200 -0.76 2.87 19.55
CA SER A 200 0.07 3.17 20.72
C SER A 200 1.55 3.40 20.44
N ASP A 201 2.10 2.77 19.40
CA ASP A 201 3.51 2.88 19.00
C ASP A 201 3.70 3.32 17.53
N SER A 202 2.71 4.00 16.93
CA SER A 202 2.83 4.46 15.54
C SER A 202 3.59 5.77 15.42
N LEU A 203 4.28 5.97 14.29
CA LEU A 203 4.86 7.27 13.93
C LEU A 203 3.83 8.40 13.98
N VAL A 204 2.55 8.08 13.75
CA VAL A 204 1.43 9.03 13.86
C VAL A 204 1.19 9.42 15.32
N ALA A 205 1.20 8.47 16.26
CA ALA A 205 1.09 8.77 17.69
C ALA A 205 2.26 9.64 18.18
N ALA A 206 3.49 9.32 17.76
CA ALA A 206 4.68 10.12 18.06
C ALA A 206 4.60 11.54 17.45
N ALA A 207 4.13 11.66 16.20
CA ALA A 207 3.96 12.94 15.53
C ALA A 207 2.87 13.80 16.18
N GLN A 208 1.75 13.20 16.61
CA GLN A 208 0.68 13.88 17.33
C GLN A 208 1.12 14.36 18.72
N ALA A 209 1.94 13.57 19.42
CA ALA A 209 2.54 14.01 20.70
C ALA A 209 3.42 15.26 20.56
N GLY A 210 3.98 15.50 19.37
CA GLY A 210 4.78 16.69 19.05
C GLY A 210 4.00 17.89 18.52
N THR A 211 2.69 17.77 18.29
CA THR A 211 1.87 18.91 17.83
C THR A 211 1.47 19.83 18.99
N PRO A 212 1.67 21.16 18.91
CA PRO A 212 1.20 22.08 19.94
C PRO A 212 -0.32 22.02 20.00
N VAL A 213 -0.86 21.44 21.07
CA VAL A 213 -2.28 21.56 21.40
C VAL A 213 -2.50 23.01 21.82
N GLY A 214 -3.49 23.70 21.23
CA GLY A 214 -3.80 25.12 21.49
C GLY A 214 -3.92 25.49 22.98
N PRO A 215 -4.05 26.79 23.29
CA PRO A 215 -3.27 27.50 24.30
C PRO A 215 -3.35 26.85 25.68
N THR A 216 -2.50 25.85 25.91
CA THR A 216 -2.11 25.46 27.26
C THR A 216 -0.99 26.40 27.66
N ALA A 217 -1.13 26.99 28.86
CA ALA A 217 -0.29 28.06 29.39
C ALA A 217 1.15 27.97 28.89
N SER A 218 1.54 28.90 28.01
CA SER A 218 2.93 29.04 27.62
C SER A 218 3.71 29.28 28.91
N VAL A 219 4.56 28.33 29.30
CA VAL A 219 5.63 28.64 30.25
C VAL A 219 6.46 29.69 29.52
N GLY A 220 6.23 30.95 29.86
CA GLY A 220 6.83 32.07 29.16
C GLY A 220 8.32 31.82 29.05
N THR A 221 8.90 32.05 27.87
CA THR A 221 10.32 31.80 27.58
C THR A 221 11.23 32.42 28.66
N THR A 222 10.78 33.49 29.31
CA THR A 222 11.36 34.10 30.50
C THR A 222 11.56 33.15 31.67
N VAL A 223 10.60 32.29 32.00
CA VAL A 223 10.70 31.29 33.09
C VAL A 223 11.79 30.26 32.78
N VAL A 224 11.88 29.82 31.52
CA VAL A 224 12.93 28.90 31.06
C VAL A 224 14.31 29.55 31.20
N TRP A 225 14.46 30.82 30.80
CA TRP A 225 15.72 31.55 30.96
C TRP A 225 16.08 31.84 32.42
N VAL A 226 15.11 32.12 33.29
CA VAL A 226 15.37 32.32 34.73
C VAL A 226 15.89 31.04 35.38
N VAL A 227 15.28 29.89 35.08
CA VAL A 227 15.75 28.59 35.59
C VAL A 227 17.15 28.27 35.05
N PHE A 228 17.41 28.55 33.77
CA PHE A 228 18.71 28.32 33.16
C PHE A 228 19.81 29.20 33.76
N LEU A 229 19.54 30.49 34.00
CA LEU A 229 20.48 31.42 34.62
C LEU A 229 20.73 31.09 36.10
N LEU A 230 19.71 30.64 36.84
CA LEU A 230 19.88 30.16 38.22
C LEU A 230 20.77 28.90 38.26
N ALA A 231 20.55 27.95 37.35
CA ALA A 231 21.39 26.75 37.25
C ALA A 231 22.85 27.08 36.91
N LEU A 232 23.07 28.02 35.98
CA LEU A 232 24.41 28.50 35.63
C LEU A 232 25.07 29.29 36.77
N GLY A 233 24.30 30.07 37.53
CA GLY A 233 24.80 30.80 38.69
C GLY A 233 25.25 29.87 39.82
N VAL A 234 24.48 28.81 40.11
CA VAL A 234 24.85 27.79 41.10
C VAL A 234 26.07 26.97 40.64
N GLY A 235 26.10 26.58 39.36
CA GLY A 235 27.27 25.93 38.76
C GLY A 235 28.52 26.80 38.83
N GLY A 236 28.44 28.06 38.40
CA GLY A 236 29.57 28.99 38.44
C GLY A 236 30.05 29.28 39.87
N TYR A 237 29.15 29.44 40.84
CA TYR A 237 29.50 29.66 42.24
C TYR A 237 30.22 28.45 42.86
N THR A 238 29.74 27.24 42.59
CA THR A 238 30.38 26.02 43.12
C THR A 238 31.77 25.80 42.51
N THR A 239 31.94 26.00 41.20
CA THR A 239 33.25 25.89 40.53
C THR A 239 34.23 26.95 41.03
N TRP A 240 33.79 28.20 41.18
CA TRP A 240 34.60 29.29 41.72
C TRP A 240 35.05 29.05 43.17
N ARG A 241 34.17 28.50 44.01
CA ARG A 241 34.47 28.21 45.42
C ARG A 241 35.50 27.08 45.58
N VAL A 242 35.52 26.13 44.65
CA VAL A 242 36.52 25.06 44.61
C VAL A 242 37.88 25.61 44.18
N LEU A 243 37.92 26.48 43.17
CA LEU A 243 39.15 27.09 42.65
C LEU A 243 39.80 28.12 43.59
N ARG A 244 39.09 28.63 44.60
CA ARG A 244 39.60 29.60 45.58
C ARG A 244 40.06 28.98 46.91
N ARG A 245 40.05 27.65 47.02
CA ARG A 245 40.43 26.91 48.23
C ARG A 245 41.87 26.37 48.21
N ASP A 246 42.64 26.71 47.19
CA ASP A 246 44.09 26.54 47.09
C ASP A 246 44.78 27.91 47.19
#